data_AF-A0A3N5RR25-F1
#
_entry.id   AF-A0A3N5RR25-F1
#
_cell.length_a   1.000
_cell.length_b   1.000
_cell.length_c   1.000
_cell.angle_alpha   90.00
_cell.angle_beta   90.00
_cell.angle_gamma   90.00
#
_symmetry.space_group_name_H-M   'P 1'
#
loop_
_entity.id
_entity.type
_entity.pdbx_description
1 polymer ?
#
loop_
_entity_poly.entity_id
_entity_poly.type
_entity_poly.pdbx_seq_one_letter_code
_entity_poly.pdbx_strand_id
1 'polypeptide(L)'
;MVDRNLIREFGVDDDELDSVFAELDLGIDGNGIDKLIVDSPFFETGKILTGTVLRREGDDVLLDVGCKSEGIVPYSEWEEGEPPPEAGQLVEVLLEEFDDQQGVIKLSRRKAKRIRDWEKIISTRKEGDVVAGTVMRKIKGGLLV
;
A
#
# COMPACT_ATOMS: atom_id res chain seq x y z
N MET A 1 14.28 1.43 -31.82
CA MET A 1 15.35 2.05 -32.62
C MET A 1 15.54 3.44 -32.03
N VAL A 2 16.72 3.75 -31.49
CA VAL A 2 16.96 4.98 -30.72
C VAL A 2 17.13 6.16 -31.69
N ASP A 3 16.34 7.21 -31.53
CA ASP A 3 16.38 8.39 -32.39
C ASP A 3 17.59 9.27 -32.06
N ARG A 4 18.60 9.23 -32.95
CA ARG A 4 19.89 9.92 -32.78
C ARG A 4 19.82 11.46 -32.84
N ASN A 5 18.67 12.02 -33.20
CA ASN A 5 18.48 13.46 -33.29
C ASN A 5 18.21 14.13 -31.93
N LEU A 6 17.68 13.39 -30.94
CA LEU A 6 17.33 13.97 -29.63
C LEU A 6 18.56 14.25 -28.75
N ILE A 7 19.64 13.48 -28.93
CA ILE A 7 20.86 13.54 -28.11
C ILE A 7 21.66 14.83 -28.39
N ARG A 8 21.59 15.36 -29.61
CA ARG A 8 22.34 16.56 -30.02
C ARG A 8 21.75 17.88 -29.51
N GLU A 9 20.49 17.92 -29.11
CA GLU A 9 19.81 19.16 -28.72
C GLU A 9 20.12 19.59 -27.28
N PHE A 10 20.58 18.67 -26.43
CA PHE A 10 20.89 18.96 -25.02
C PHE A 10 22.35 19.29 -24.71
N GLY A 11 23.25 19.32 -25.71
CA GLY A 11 24.63 19.82 -25.54
C GLY A 11 25.42 19.15 -24.43
N VAL A 12 25.12 17.87 -24.14
CA VAL A 12 25.82 17.10 -23.14
C VAL A 12 26.97 16.39 -23.84
N ASP A 13 28.20 16.69 -23.41
CA ASP A 13 29.39 16.00 -23.90
C ASP A 13 29.31 14.52 -23.48
N ASP A 14 29.62 13.61 -24.41
CA ASP A 14 29.48 12.15 -24.22
C ASP A 14 30.23 11.66 -22.95
N ASP A 15 31.31 12.34 -22.56
CA ASP A 15 32.11 12.04 -21.37
C ASP A 15 31.39 12.37 -20.03
N GLU A 16 30.51 13.39 -20.02
CA GLU A 16 29.71 13.74 -18.83
C GLU A 16 28.51 12.79 -18.67
N LEU A 17 27.93 12.32 -19.78
CA LEU A 17 26.92 11.27 -19.76
C LEU A 17 27.49 9.96 -19.24
N ASP A 18 28.66 9.54 -19.73
CA ASP A 18 29.28 8.28 -19.32
C ASP A 18 29.64 8.25 -17.82
N SER A 19 30.00 9.39 -17.24
CA SER A 19 30.28 9.49 -15.80
C SER A 19 29.01 9.50 -14.94
N VAL A 20 27.94 10.18 -15.38
CA VAL A 20 26.62 10.13 -14.70
C VAL A 20 26.00 8.73 -14.79
N PHE A 21 26.15 8.05 -15.92
CA PHE A 21 25.71 6.66 -16.12
C PHE A 21 26.60 5.63 -15.41
N ALA A 22 27.83 5.98 -15.02
CA ALA A 22 28.67 5.14 -14.18
C ALA A 22 28.40 5.34 -12.67
N GLU A 23 27.96 6.54 -12.27
CA GLU A 23 27.64 6.86 -10.87
C GLU A 23 26.23 6.39 -10.47
N LEU A 24 25.28 6.40 -11.41
CA LEU A 24 24.06 5.60 -11.34
C LEU A 24 24.42 4.18 -11.77
N ASP A 25 24.51 3.22 -10.85
CA ASP A 25 24.80 1.78 -11.09
C ASP A 25 23.74 1.06 -11.97
N LEU A 26 23.53 1.57 -13.18
CA LEU A 26 22.66 1.09 -14.24
C LEU A 26 23.56 0.45 -15.29
N GLY A 27 24.19 -0.66 -14.91
CA GLY A 27 24.88 -1.52 -15.87
C GLY A 27 23.97 -1.82 -17.05
N ILE A 28 24.48 -1.59 -18.27
CA ILE A 28 23.85 -1.97 -19.55
C ILE A 28 24.05 -3.47 -19.78
N ASP A 29 23.83 -4.25 -18.73
CA ASP A 29 23.52 -5.67 -18.82
C ASP A 29 22.01 -5.73 -18.70
N GLY A 30 21.32 -6.65 -19.39
CA GLY A 30 19.86 -6.77 -19.36
C GLY A 30 19.21 -6.94 -17.97
N ASN A 31 19.99 -6.89 -16.90
CA ASN A 31 19.61 -6.89 -15.49
C ASN A 31 19.48 -5.47 -14.87
N GLY A 32 19.83 -4.39 -15.57
CA GLY A 32 19.61 -3.02 -15.05
C GLY A 32 18.12 -2.70 -14.86
N ILE A 33 17.28 -3.23 -15.74
CA ILE A 33 15.82 -3.23 -15.58
C ILE A 33 15.37 -4.11 -14.42
N ASP A 34 16.02 -5.24 -14.14
CA ASP A 34 15.69 -6.08 -12.98
C ASP A 34 15.94 -5.34 -11.68
N LYS A 35 17.02 -4.56 -11.57
CA LYS A 35 17.32 -3.79 -10.35
C LYS A 35 16.30 -2.66 -10.12
N LEU A 36 15.80 -2.03 -11.18
CA LEU A 36 14.72 -1.03 -11.12
C LEU A 36 13.33 -1.64 -10.85
N ILE A 37 13.11 -2.89 -11.31
CA ILE A 37 11.91 -3.67 -11.00
C ILE A 37 11.95 -4.08 -9.52
N VAL A 38 13.12 -4.49 -9.00
CA VAL A 38 13.32 -4.86 -7.58
C VAL A 38 13.15 -3.68 -6.63
N ASP A 39 13.51 -2.46 -7.05
CA ASP A 39 13.39 -1.25 -6.22
C ASP A 39 12.08 -0.48 -6.43
N SER A 40 11.26 -0.87 -7.42
CA SER A 40 9.85 -0.50 -7.39
C SER A 40 9.24 -1.17 -6.17
N PRO A 41 8.50 -0.45 -5.30
CA PRO A 41 7.83 -1.08 -4.18
C PRO A 41 6.90 -2.15 -4.74
N PHE A 42 7.33 -3.41 -4.71
CA PHE A 42 6.47 -4.53 -5.03
C PHE A 42 5.33 -4.44 -4.02
N PHE A 43 4.17 -4.02 -4.51
CA PHE A 43 2.96 -3.94 -3.74
C PHE A 43 2.46 -5.37 -3.55
N GLU A 44 3.10 -6.08 -2.64
CA GLU A 44 2.70 -7.43 -2.25
C GLU A 44 1.34 -7.38 -1.56
N THR A 45 0.44 -8.25 -1.99
CA THR A 45 -0.85 -8.47 -1.33
C THR A 45 -0.63 -8.82 0.13
N GLY A 46 -1.38 -8.20 1.04
CA GLY A 46 -1.25 -8.37 2.47
C GLY A 46 -0.37 -7.33 3.17
N LYS A 47 0.19 -6.36 2.45
CA LYS A 47 0.89 -5.23 3.05
C LYS A 47 -0.09 -4.13 3.47
N ILE A 48 0.19 -3.51 4.63
CA ILE A 48 -0.51 -2.30 5.07
C ILE A 48 0.15 -1.08 4.42
N LEU A 49 -0.67 -0.27 3.75
CA LEU A 49 -0.28 0.97 3.09
C LEU A 49 -1.03 2.13 3.73
N THR A 50 -0.45 3.33 3.61
CA THR A 50 -1.15 4.57 3.96
C THR A 50 -1.71 5.18 2.69
N GLY A 51 -3.03 5.37 2.64
CA GLY A 51 -3.72 6.00 1.52
C GLY A 51 -4.34 7.33 1.91
N THR A 52 -4.46 8.24 0.94
CA THR A 52 -5.16 9.52 1.09
C THR A 52 -6.55 9.40 0.47
N VAL A 53 -7.59 9.77 1.21
CA VAL A 53 -8.97 9.79 0.69
C VAL A 53 -9.07 10.87 -0.40
N LEU A 54 -9.46 10.48 -1.60
CA LEU A 54 -9.69 11.41 -2.71
C LEU A 54 -11.12 11.93 -2.68
N ARG A 55 -12.07 11.00 -2.78
CA ARG A 55 -13.51 11.29 -2.84
C ARG A 55 -14.32 10.06 -2.48
N ARG A 56 -15.58 10.28 -2.15
CA ARG A 56 -16.59 9.23 -2.00
C ARG A 56 -17.46 9.19 -3.24
N GLU A 57 -17.70 8.00 -3.77
CA GLU A 57 -18.59 7.74 -4.90
C GLU A 57 -19.62 6.68 -4.50
N GLY A 58 -20.84 7.12 -4.18
CA GLY A 58 -21.91 6.25 -3.71
C GLY A 58 -21.54 5.51 -2.42
N ASP A 59 -21.42 4.18 -2.54
CA ASP A 59 -21.05 3.26 -1.45
C ASP A 59 -19.57 2.93 -1.41
N ASP A 60 -18.77 3.50 -2.31
CA ASP A 60 -17.34 3.29 -2.41
C ASP A 60 -16.56 4.56 -2.08
N VAL A 61 -15.38 4.38 -1.49
CA VAL A 61 -14.45 5.46 -1.14
C VAL A 61 -13.17 5.23 -1.90
N LEU A 62 -12.78 6.24 -2.69
CA LEU A 62 -11.58 6.19 -3.50
C LEU A 62 -10.41 6.76 -2.73
N LEU A 63 -9.31 6.01 -2.73
CA LEU A 63 -8.08 6.31 -2.02
C LEU A 63 -6.90 6.28 -2.98
N ASP A 64 -5.99 7.23 -2.83
CA ASP A 64 -4.67 7.19 -3.45
C ASP A 64 -3.67 6.56 -2.49
N VAL A 65 -3.08 5.44 -2.88
CA VAL A 65 -2.07 4.69 -2.11
C VAL A 65 -0.67 4.77 -2.74
N GLY A 66 -0.45 5.66 -3.72
CA GLY A 66 0.80 5.76 -4.46
C GLY A 66 0.97 4.66 -5.53
N CYS A 67 -0.12 4.01 -5.91
CA CYS A 67 -0.16 3.04 -7.00
C CYS A 67 -0.57 3.72 -8.32
N LYS A 68 -0.37 3.02 -9.44
CA LYS A 68 -0.84 3.47 -10.75
C LYS A 68 -2.36 3.59 -10.83
N SER A 69 -3.07 2.81 -10.03
CA SER A 69 -4.53 2.73 -9.99
C SER A 69 -5.07 3.25 -8.66
N GLU A 70 -6.26 3.88 -8.73
CA GLU A 70 -7.02 4.27 -7.54
C GLU A 70 -7.46 3.02 -6.76
N GLY A 71 -7.40 3.09 -5.44
CA GLY A 71 -7.87 2.03 -4.56
C GLY A 71 -9.30 2.28 -4.11
N ILE A 72 -10.10 1.21 -4.05
CA ILE A 72 -11.49 1.26 -3.61
C ILE A 72 -11.64 0.56 -2.27
N VAL A 73 -12.28 1.27 -1.34
CA VAL A 73 -12.74 0.72 -0.06
C VAL A 73 -14.25 0.95 0.07
N PRO A 74 -15.05 -0.10 0.34
CA PRO A 74 -16.47 0.07 0.59
C PRO A 74 -16.72 0.93 1.83
N TYR A 75 -17.66 1.87 1.76
CA TYR A 75 -18.09 2.70 2.89
C TYR A 75 -18.57 1.85 4.08
N SER A 76 -19.06 0.64 3.81
CA SER A 76 -19.43 -0.33 4.83
C SER A 76 -18.27 -0.78 5.73
N GLU A 77 -17.01 -0.47 5.40
CA GLU A 77 -15.84 -0.72 6.24
C GLU A 77 -15.70 0.28 7.40
N TRP A 78 -16.32 1.46 7.31
CA TRP A 78 -16.36 2.42 8.41
C TRP A 78 -17.30 1.93 9.51
N GLU A 79 -16.93 2.14 10.78
CA GLU A 79 -17.74 1.73 11.92
C GLU A 79 -18.90 2.72 12.13
N GLU A 80 -20.03 2.21 12.63
CA GLU A 80 -21.20 3.02 12.92
C GLU A 80 -20.89 4.01 14.05
N GLY A 81 -20.94 5.31 13.77
CA GLY A 81 -20.56 6.38 14.71
C GLY A 81 -19.15 6.94 14.53
N GLU A 82 -18.35 6.39 13.61
CA GLU A 82 -17.08 7.00 13.22
C GLU A 82 -17.31 8.19 12.27
N PRO A 83 -16.49 9.26 12.31
CA PRO A 83 -16.56 10.32 11.33
C PRO A 83 -16.46 9.75 9.90
N PRO A 84 -17.28 10.28 8.97
CA PRO A 84 -17.20 9.87 7.57
C PRO A 84 -15.81 10.22 7.01
N PRO A 85 -15.32 9.48 6.01
CA PRO A 85 -14.05 9.80 5.37
C PRO A 85 -14.14 11.15 4.66
N GLU A 86 -13.24 12.05 5.01
CA GLU A 86 -13.11 13.37 4.40
C GLU A 86 -12.01 13.36 3.33
N ALA A 87 -12.20 14.14 2.26
CA ALA A 87 -11.17 14.29 1.23
C ALA A 87 -9.88 14.88 1.85
N GLY A 88 -8.74 14.28 1.54
CA GLY A 88 -7.43 14.63 2.09
C GLY A 88 -7.06 13.90 3.39
N GLN A 89 -7.96 13.09 3.96
CA GLN A 89 -7.65 12.31 5.17
C GLN A 89 -6.69 11.15 4.85
N LEU A 90 -5.67 10.96 5.69
CA LEU A 90 -4.81 9.79 5.65
C LEU A 90 -5.44 8.61 6.40
N VAL A 91 -5.48 7.45 5.77
CA VAL A 91 -6.08 6.22 6.29
C VAL A 91 -5.15 5.04 6.01
N GLU A 92 -4.98 4.17 7.01
CA GLU A 92 -4.26 2.91 6.83
C GLU A 92 -5.18 1.83 6.25
N VAL A 93 -4.71 1.18 5.20
CA VAL A 93 -5.48 0.20 4.41
C VAL A 93 -4.60 -0.99 4.06
N LEU A 94 -5.21 -2.17 4.03
CA LEU A 94 -4.54 -3.41 3.62
C LEU A 94 -4.77 -3.61 2.13
N LEU A 95 -3.70 -3.87 1.38
CA LEU A 95 -3.80 -4.30 -0.01
C LEU A 95 -4.31 -5.75 -0.06
N GLU A 96 -5.53 -5.96 -0.53
CA GLU A 96 -6.09 -7.31 -0.66
C GLU A 96 -5.72 -7.94 -1.99
N GLU A 97 -6.03 -7.24 -3.07
CA GLU A 97 -5.96 -7.77 -4.42
C GLU A 97 -5.73 -6.63 -5.41
N PHE A 98 -4.96 -6.93 -6.45
CA PHE A 98 -4.71 -6.04 -7.57
C PHE A 98 -5.41 -6.63 -8.81
N ASP A 99 -6.47 -5.96 -9.29
CA ASP A 99 -7.15 -6.34 -10.52
C ASP A 99 -6.68 -5.45 -11.68
N ASP A 100 -5.74 -5.97 -12.46
CA ASP A 100 -5.18 -5.27 -13.63
C ASP A 100 -6.16 -5.19 -14.81
N GLN A 101 -7.21 -6.01 -14.84
CA GLN A 101 -8.20 -6.00 -15.93
C GLN A 101 -9.19 -4.84 -15.78
N GLN A 102 -9.62 -4.57 -14.54
CA GLN A 102 -10.48 -3.44 -14.23
C GLN A 102 -9.68 -2.18 -13.88
N GLY A 103 -8.38 -2.32 -13.61
CA GLY A 103 -7.52 -1.22 -13.19
C GLY A 103 -7.89 -0.68 -11.80
N VAL A 104 -8.48 -1.53 -10.96
CA VAL A 104 -8.97 -1.17 -9.62
C VAL A 104 -8.22 -1.98 -8.57
N ILE A 105 -7.83 -1.33 -7.49
CA ILE A 105 -7.16 -1.97 -6.36
C ILE A 105 -8.16 -2.18 -5.23
N LYS A 106 -8.28 -3.43 -4.76
CA LYS A 106 -9.15 -3.74 -3.63
C LYS A 106 -8.41 -3.55 -2.32
N LEU A 107 -8.96 -2.70 -1.47
CA LEU A 107 -8.37 -2.32 -0.20
C LEU A 107 -9.34 -2.63 0.95
N SER A 108 -8.80 -3.02 2.12
CA SER A 108 -9.59 -3.20 3.34
C SER A 108 -8.99 -2.44 4.51
N ARG A 109 -9.81 -1.54 5.07
CA ARG A 109 -9.46 -0.76 6.26
C ARG A 109 -9.61 -1.57 7.54
N ARG A 110 -10.70 -2.36 7.67
CA ARG A 110 -10.95 -3.17 8.88
C ARG A 110 -9.87 -4.21 9.10
N LYS A 111 -9.38 -4.83 8.03
CA LYS A 111 -8.29 -5.81 8.14
C LYS A 111 -7.00 -5.14 8.57
N ALA A 112 -6.65 -3.97 8.02
CA ALA A 112 -5.50 -3.19 8.47
C ALA A 112 -5.59 -2.85 9.95
N LYS A 113 -6.73 -2.31 10.41
CA LYS A 113 -6.98 -1.99 11.82
C LYS A 113 -6.79 -3.22 12.72
N ARG A 114 -7.35 -4.37 12.35
CA ARG A 114 -7.21 -5.61 13.13
C ARG A 114 -5.76 -6.06 13.25
N ILE A 115 -4.98 -5.97 12.18
CA ILE A 115 -3.55 -6.34 12.19
C ILE A 115 -2.78 -5.37 13.10
N ARG A 116 -3.01 -4.05 12.97
CA ARG A 116 -2.41 -3.03 13.85
C ARG A 116 -2.75 -3.23 15.32
N ASP A 117 -4.02 -3.52 15.62
CA ASP A 117 -4.47 -3.80 16.98
C ASP A 117 -3.79 -5.05 17.53
N TRP A 118 -3.62 -6.08 16.71
CA TRP A 118 -2.91 -7.30 17.08
C TRP A 118 -1.41 -7.04 17.35
N GLU A 119 -0.74 -6.29 16.47
CA GLU A 119 0.65 -5.85 16.66
C GLU A 119 0.81 -5.03 17.95
N LYS A 120 -0.16 -4.16 18.25
CA LYS A 120 -0.19 -3.36 19.48
C LYS A 120 -0.34 -4.24 20.71
N ILE A 121 -1.16 -5.29 20.66
CA ILE A 121 -1.31 -6.26 21.75
C ILE A 121 0.02 -6.99 21.98
N ILE A 122 0.65 -7.52 20.91
CA ILE A 122 1.93 -8.25 21.03
C ILE A 122 3.05 -7.35 21.57
N SER A 123 3.11 -6.09 21.13
CA SER A 123 4.16 -5.16 21.57
C SER A 123 3.96 -4.66 23.00
N THR A 124 2.71 -4.50 23.44
CA THR A 124 2.39 -3.97 24.78
C THR A 124 2.37 -5.07 25.84
N ARG A 125 2.03 -6.30 25.48
CA ARG A 125 1.79 -7.40 26.42
C ARG A 125 2.89 -8.45 26.33
N LYS A 126 3.37 -8.90 27.49
CA LYS A 126 4.34 -10.01 27.60
C LYS A 126 3.63 -11.30 27.97
N GLU A 127 4.30 -12.42 27.77
CA GLU A 127 3.79 -13.73 28.20
C GLU A 127 3.45 -13.71 29.70
N GLY A 128 2.23 -14.14 30.04
CA GLY A 128 1.71 -14.15 31.41
C GLY A 128 0.97 -12.89 31.85
N ASP A 129 0.86 -11.86 30.99
CA ASP A 129 0.12 -10.64 31.33
C ASP A 129 -1.41 -10.85 31.30
N VAL A 130 -2.12 -10.20 32.22
CA VAL A 130 -3.58 -10.36 32.37
C VAL A 130 -4.29 -9.38 31.44
N VAL A 131 -5.09 -9.92 30.51
CA VAL A 131 -5.88 -9.13 29.53
C VAL A 131 -7.37 -9.22 29.88
N ALA A 132 -8.04 -8.07 29.97
CA ALA A 132 -9.48 -8.01 30.12
C ALA A 132 -10.15 -8.27 28.76
N GLY A 133 -11.06 -9.25 28.70
CA GLY A 133 -11.86 -9.58 27.52
C GLY A 133 -13.34 -9.66 27.87
N THR A 134 -14.20 -9.26 26.94
CA THR A 134 -15.66 -9.31 27.13
C THR A 134 -16.20 -10.63 26.59
N VAL A 135 -16.94 -11.38 27.40
CA VAL A 135 -17.53 -12.65 26.97
C VAL A 135 -18.69 -12.39 26.01
N MET A 136 -18.57 -12.88 24.78
CA MET A 136 -19.58 -12.71 23.73
C MET A 136 -20.67 -13.79 23.79
N ARG A 137 -20.29 -15.06 23.93
CA ARG A 137 -21.27 -16.17 24.02
C ARG A 137 -20.69 -17.45 24.61
N LYS A 138 -21.56 -18.34 25.09
CA LYS A 138 -21.21 -19.71 25.50
C LYS A 138 -21.17 -20.66 24.29
N ILE A 139 -20.14 -21.50 24.22
CA ILE A 139 -19.99 -22.58 23.25
C ILE A 139 -19.82 -23.92 23.98
N LYS A 140 -19.93 -25.05 23.26
CA LYS A 140 -19.88 -26.40 23.88
C LYS A 140 -18.61 -26.66 24.69
N GLY A 141 -17.49 -26.03 24.36
CA GLY A 141 -16.19 -26.21 25.04
C GLY A 141 -15.74 -25.04 25.92
N GLY A 142 -16.56 -23.99 26.12
CA GLY A 142 -16.13 -22.82 26.89
C GLY A 142 -16.89 -21.53 26.56
N LEU A 143 -16.19 -20.41 26.62
CA LEU A 143 -16.71 -19.08 26.34
C LEU A 143 -15.96 -18.49 25.13
N LEU A 144 -16.70 -17.87 24.22
CA LEU A 144 -16.12 -17.02 23.18
C LEU A 144 -15.88 -15.65 23.81
N VAL A 145 -14.62 -15.24 23.81
CA VAL A 145 -14.11 -13.95 24.33
C VAL A 145 -13.55 -13.16 23.16
#